data_AF-A0A947WAK0-F1
#
_entry.id   AF-A0A947WAK0-F1
#
_cell.length_a   1.000
_cell.length_b   1.000
_cell.length_c   1.000
_cell.angle_alpha   90.00
_cell.angle_beta   90.00
_cell.angle_gamma   90.00
#
_symmetry.space_group_name_H-M   'P 1'
#
loop_
_entity.id
_entity.type
_entity.pdbx_description
1 polymer ?
#
loop_
_entity_poly.entity_id
_entity_poly.type
_entity_poly.pdbx_seq_one_letter_code
_entity_poly.pdbx_strand_id
1 'polypeptide(L)'
;MNMNTLDKNIKKEIRLVNSALKSDFNKEKIKSYLSPIVFSIAESFLDKYIKKEELILSKEEKNDVLKEVWKYLNFALNKYDKKTKKMLSHEIEAFSFSEYFAWFVKQSLLEYLQKNYISK
;
A
#
# COMPACT_ATOMS: atom_id res chain seq x y z
N MET A 1 0.96 -20.61 15.31
CA MET A 1 0.98 -19.46 16.23
C MET A 1 -0.44 -19.25 16.66
N ASN A 2 -0.78 -19.13 17.95
CA ASN A 2 -2.13 -18.69 18.26
C ASN A 2 -2.22 -17.21 17.84
N MET A 3 -3.34 -16.76 17.26
CA MET A 3 -3.48 -15.36 16.84
C MET A 3 -3.11 -14.41 17.97
N ASN A 4 -3.28 -14.84 19.24
CA ASN A 4 -2.91 -14.17 20.47
C ASN A 4 -1.43 -13.78 20.64
N THR A 5 -0.47 -14.39 19.95
CA THR A 5 0.97 -14.04 20.09
C THR A 5 1.47 -13.03 19.06
N LEU A 6 0.64 -12.65 18.07
CA LEU A 6 0.98 -11.61 17.09
C LEU A 6 0.95 -10.21 17.72
N ASP A 7 1.75 -9.30 17.15
CA ASP A 7 1.67 -7.88 17.50
C ASP A 7 0.24 -7.32 17.33
N LYS A 8 -0.15 -6.38 18.19
CA LYS A 8 -1.51 -5.81 18.20
C LYS A 8 -1.86 -5.11 16.89
N ASN A 9 -0.91 -4.43 16.26
CA ASN A 9 -1.12 -3.76 14.99
C ASN A 9 -1.28 -4.77 13.85
N ILE A 10 -0.43 -5.81 13.82
CA ILE A 10 -0.55 -6.89 12.82
C ILE A 10 -1.93 -7.57 12.92
N LYS A 11 -2.39 -7.91 14.13
CA LYS A 11 -3.74 -8.46 14.35
C LYS A 11 -4.85 -7.54 13.83
N LYS A 12 -4.75 -6.25 14.12
CA LYS A 12 -5.73 -5.24 13.70
C LYS A 12 -5.78 -5.18 12.16
N GLU A 13 -4.63 -5.13 11.52
CA GLU A 13 -4.54 -5.06 10.06
C GLU A 13 -5.04 -6.33 9.39
N ILE A 14 -4.73 -7.53 9.91
CA ILE A 14 -5.30 -8.79 9.41
C ILE A 14 -6.84 -8.75 9.45
N ARG A 15 -7.43 -8.26 10.55
CA ARG A 15 -8.90 -8.13 10.65
C ARG A 15 -9.48 -7.14 9.64
N LEU A 16 -8.80 -6.01 9.43
CA LEU A 16 -9.20 -5.01 8.44
C LEU A 16 -9.12 -5.58 7.02
N VAL A 17 -8.04 -6.29 6.68
CA VAL A 17 -7.88 -6.95 5.38
C VAL A 17 -9.00 -7.97 5.15
N ASN A 18 -9.25 -8.86 6.11
CA ASN A 18 -10.29 -9.88 6.00
C ASN A 18 -11.69 -9.26 5.86
N SER A 19 -11.92 -8.10 6.45
CA SER A 19 -13.19 -7.37 6.32
C SER A 19 -13.30 -6.66 4.96
N ALA A 20 -12.20 -6.06 4.48
CA ALA A 20 -12.11 -5.37 3.20
C ALA A 20 -12.29 -6.30 2.00
N LEU A 21 -11.87 -7.56 2.11
CA LEU A 21 -12.10 -8.58 1.08
C LEU A 21 -13.59 -8.94 0.90
N LYS A 22 -14.46 -8.59 1.87
CA LYS A 22 -15.88 -8.94 1.87
C LYS A 22 -16.80 -7.81 1.42
N SER A 23 -16.37 -6.55 1.46
CA SER A 23 -17.20 -5.42 1.01
C SER A 23 -16.40 -4.17 0.68
N ASP A 24 -16.91 -3.39 -0.27
CA ASP A 24 -16.31 -2.11 -0.67
C ASP A 24 -16.38 -1.07 0.47
N PHE A 25 -17.43 -1.07 1.27
CA PHE A 25 -17.50 -0.24 2.48
C PHE A 25 -16.33 -0.50 3.44
N ASN A 26 -15.93 -1.76 3.62
CA ASN A 26 -14.78 -2.09 4.45
C ASN A 26 -13.44 -1.83 3.73
N LYS A 27 -13.40 -1.80 2.39
CA LYS A 27 -12.23 -1.30 1.65
C LYS A 27 -11.98 0.18 1.94
N GLU A 28 -13.02 0.99 2.01
CA GLU A 28 -12.87 2.40 2.38
C GLU A 28 -12.37 2.56 3.83
N LYS A 29 -12.78 1.70 4.75
CA LYS A 29 -12.24 1.71 6.11
C LYS A 29 -10.75 1.42 6.18
N ILE A 30 -10.26 0.41 5.43
CA ILE A 30 -8.82 0.12 5.43
C ILE A 30 -8.04 1.22 4.69
N LYS A 31 -8.60 1.82 3.63
CA LYS A 31 -8.00 3.02 3.01
C LYS A 31 -7.85 4.14 4.03
N SER A 32 -8.92 4.52 4.72
CA SER A 32 -8.88 5.57 5.76
C SER A 32 -7.88 5.29 6.87
N TYR A 33 -7.77 4.02 7.30
CA TYR A 33 -6.78 3.60 8.28
C TYR A 33 -5.33 3.76 7.76
N LEU A 34 -5.09 3.43 6.49
CA LEU A 34 -3.77 3.47 5.85
C LEU A 34 -3.40 4.84 5.28
N SER A 35 -4.37 5.73 5.03
CA SER A 35 -4.14 7.02 4.35
C SER A 35 -2.95 7.80 4.92
N PRO A 36 -2.80 8.00 6.25
CA PRO A 36 -1.68 8.77 6.78
C PRO A 36 -0.31 8.20 6.39
N ILE A 37 -0.14 6.88 6.50
CA ILE A 37 1.13 6.23 6.18
C ILE A 37 1.34 6.10 4.67
N VAL A 38 0.29 5.81 3.90
CA VAL A 38 0.36 5.68 2.44
C VAL A 38 0.73 7.00 1.79
N PHE A 39 0.08 8.11 2.17
CA PHE A 39 0.40 9.41 1.60
C PHE A 39 1.77 9.91 2.04
N SER A 40 2.17 9.70 3.30
CA SER A 40 3.53 10.03 3.75
C SER A 40 4.62 9.30 2.95
N ILE A 41 4.44 8.00 2.68
CA ILE A 41 5.36 7.21 1.85
C ILE A 41 5.35 7.69 0.40
N ALA A 42 4.15 7.96 -0.14
CA ALA A 42 3.95 8.38 -1.51
C ALA A 42 4.61 9.73 -1.80
N GLU A 43 4.38 10.73 -0.95
CA GLU A 43 4.97 12.07 -1.06
C GLU A 43 6.50 12.00 -0.95
N SER A 44 7.02 11.29 0.06
CA SER A 44 8.48 11.14 0.24
C SER A 44 9.13 10.45 -0.95
N PHE A 45 8.48 9.44 -1.53
CA PHE A 45 8.96 8.76 -2.73
C PHE A 45 8.92 9.69 -3.95
N LEU A 46 7.79 10.36 -4.17
CA LEU A 46 7.57 11.24 -5.31
C LEU A 46 8.58 12.38 -5.34
N ASP A 47 8.80 13.06 -4.21
CA ASP A 47 9.76 14.16 -4.13
C ASP A 47 11.20 13.70 -4.43
N LYS A 48 11.60 12.54 -3.91
CA LYS A 48 12.92 11.94 -4.21
C LYS A 48 13.05 11.58 -5.69
N TYR A 49 12.00 11.01 -6.27
CA TYR A 49 12.02 10.55 -7.65
C TYR A 49 12.03 11.72 -8.63
N ILE A 50 11.17 12.73 -8.45
CA ILE A 50 11.13 13.96 -9.26
C ILE A 50 12.50 14.63 -9.26
N LYS A 51 13.13 14.75 -8.08
CA LYS A 51 14.46 15.35 -7.95
C LYS A 51 15.54 14.55 -8.70
N LYS A 52 15.46 13.21 -8.65
CA LYS A 52 16.45 12.32 -9.29
C LYS A 52 16.33 12.34 -10.82
N GLU A 53 15.12 12.39 -11.33
CA GLU A 53 14.82 12.34 -12.77
C GLU A 53 14.66 13.74 -13.38
N GLU A 54 14.95 14.81 -12.63
CA GLU A 54 14.83 16.22 -13.05
C GLU A 54 13.45 16.58 -13.64
N LEU A 55 12.40 15.92 -13.14
CA LEU A 55 11.03 16.15 -13.60
C LEU A 55 10.49 17.47 -13.05
N ILE A 56 9.64 18.14 -13.83
CA ILE A 56 8.89 19.32 -13.40
C ILE A 56 7.41 18.96 -13.46
N LEU A 57 6.78 18.82 -12.29
CA LEU A 57 5.35 18.56 -12.15
C LEU A 57 4.66 19.73 -11.45
N SER A 58 3.53 20.16 -12.00
CA SER A 58 2.57 21.05 -11.36
C SER A 58 1.94 20.41 -10.12
N LYS A 59 1.23 21.21 -9.32
CA LYS A 59 0.54 20.73 -8.12
C LYS A 59 -0.58 19.75 -8.50
N GLU A 60 -1.29 20.01 -9.58
CA GLU A 60 -2.36 19.18 -10.12
C GLU A 60 -1.82 17.81 -10.54
N GLU A 61 -0.70 17.79 -11.27
CA GLU A 61 -0.05 16.55 -11.69
C GLU A 61 0.45 15.72 -10.50
N LYS A 62 1.03 16.37 -9.48
CA LYS A 62 1.40 15.67 -8.23
C LYS A 62 0.18 15.02 -7.58
N ASN A 63 -0.95 15.72 -7.52
CA ASN A 63 -2.18 15.16 -6.95
C ASN A 63 -2.70 13.98 -7.77
N ASP A 64 -2.59 14.03 -9.09
CA ASP A 64 -3.02 12.93 -9.95
C ASP A 64 -2.12 11.70 -9.78
N VAL A 65 -0.80 11.90 -9.68
CA VAL A 65 0.14 10.83 -9.33
C VAL A 65 -0.21 10.20 -7.97
N LEU A 66 -0.51 11.02 -6.96
CA LEU A 66 -0.86 10.54 -5.62
C LEU A 66 -2.19 9.78 -5.54
N LYS A 67 -3.11 9.93 -6.51
CA LYS A 67 -4.34 9.11 -6.56
C LYS A 67 -4.04 7.65 -6.90
N GLU A 68 -2.93 7.38 -7.59
CA GLU A 68 -2.55 6.05 -8.04
C GLU A 68 -2.02 5.14 -6.92
N VAL A 69 -1.78 5.67 -5.72
CA VAL A 69 -1.30 4.88 -4.56
C VAL A 69 -2.20 3.67 -4.23
N TRP A 70 -3.47 3.73 -4.61
CA TRP A 70 -4.46 2.67 -4.36
C TRP A 70 -4.62 1.66 -5.49
N LYS A 71 -3.95 1.85 -6.64
CA LYS A 71 -4.08 1.02 -7.85
C LYS A 71 -4.01 -0.48 -7.56
N TYR A 72 -3.07 -0.88 -6.70
CA TYR A 72 -2.82 -2.27 -6.36
C TYR A 72 -3.48 -2.76 -5.07
N LEU A 73 -4.38 -1.98 -4.46
CA LEU A 73 -4.98 -2.33 -3.17
C LEU A 73 -5.68 -3.70 -3.21
N ASN A 74 -6.57 -3.95 -4.18
CA ASN A 74 -7.29 -5.22 -4.28
C ASN A 74 -6.33 -6.42 -4.45
N PHE A 75 -5.28 -6.25 -5.26
CA PHE A 75 -4.27 -7.28 -5.45
C PHE A 75 -3.49 -7.55 -4.16
N ALA A 76 -3.06 -6.48 -3.47
CA ALA A 76 -2.33 -6.56 -2.22
C ALA A 76 -3.17 -7.23 -1.12
N LEU A 77 -4.44 -6.88 -0.97
CA LEU A 77 -5.35 -7.50 0.00
C LEU A 77 -5.43 -9.03 -0.21
N ASN A 78 -5.67 -9.47 -1.44
CA ASN A 78 -5.78 -10.89 -1.77
C ASN A 78 -4.48 -11.66 -1.56
N LYS A 79 -3.33 -11.06 -1.91
CA LYS A 79 -2.03 -11.68 -1.69
C LYS A 79 -1.67 -11.73 -0.21
N TYR A 80 -1.98 -10.68 0.53
CA TYR A 80 -1.71 -10.62 1.96
C TYR A 80 -2.53 -11.64 2.74
N ASP A 81 -3.82 -11.85 2.43
CA ASP A 81 -4.63 -12.92 3.03
C ASP A 81 -3.94 -14.30 2.91
N LYS A 82 -3.40 -14.63 1.73
CA LYS A 82 -2.63 -15.86 1.53
C LYS A 82 -1.38 -15.91 2.40
N LYS A 83 -0.71 -14.77 2.62
CA LYS A 83 0.45 -14.68 3.52
C LYS A 83 0.06 -14.79 4.99
N THR A 84 -1.11 -14.30 5.41
CA THR A 84 -1.57 -14.45 6.80
C THR A 84 -1.68 -15.92 7.21
N LYS A 85 -2.12 -16.79 6.29
CA LYS A 85 -2.17 -18.24 6.54
C LYS A 85 -0.78 -18.82 6.84
N LYS A 86 0.24 -18.38 6.08
CA LYS A 86 1.64 -18.77 6.29
C LYS A 86 2.25 -18.20 7.58
N MET A 87 1.87 -16.98 7.96
CA MET A 87 2.27 -16.40 9.25
C MET A 87 1.69 -17.20 10.41
N LEU A 88 0.42 -17.61 10.30
CA LEU A 88 -0.26 -18.39 11.34
C LEU A 88 0.32 -19.82 11.48
N SER A 89 0.79 -20.42 10.38
CA SER A 89 1.54 -21.69 10.38
C SER A 89 3.03 -21.54 10.75
N HIS A 90 3.53 -20.31 10.92
CA HIS A 90 4.95 -19.97 11.14
C HIS A 90 5.90 -20.35 9.99
N GLU A 91 5.38 -20.48 8.78
CA GLU A 91 6.22 -20.67 7.59
C GLU A 91 6.99 -19.39 7.21
N ILE A 92 6.52 -18.23 7.65
CA ILE A 92 7.14 -16.92 7.43
C ILE A 92 7.03 -16.05 8.68
N GLU A 93 7.93 -15.07 8.78
CA GLU A 93 7.85 -14.01 9.79
C GLU A 93 6.56 -13.18 9.64
N ALA A 94 6.01 -12.74 10.75
CA ALA A 94 4.84 -11.88 10.78
C ALA A 94 5.23 -10.42 10.51
N PHE A 95 4.53 -9.78 9.59
CA PHE A 95 4.70 -8.37 9.25
C PHE A 95 3.34 -7.72 9.06
N SER A 96 3.29 -6.39 9.02
CA SER A 96 2.03 -5.66 8.86
C SER A 96 1.63 -5.54 7.38
N PHE A 97 0.33 -5.39 7.12
CA PHE A 97 -0.17 -5.05 5.80
C PHE A 97 0.34 -3.67 5.34
N SER A 98 0.47 -2.70 6.26
CA SER A 98 1.02 -1.38 5.97
C SER A 98 2.44 -1.46 5.40
N GLU A 99 3.31 -2.27 6.00
CA GLU A 99 4.67 -2.54 5.50
C GLU A 99 4.63 -3.22 4.13
N TYR A 100 3.81 -4.26 3.99
CA TYR A 100 3.64 -4.99 2.74
C TYR A 100 3.11 -4.10 1.60
N PHE A 101 2.17 -3.22 1.91
CA PHE A 101 1.51 -2.34 0.94
C PHE A 101 2.40 -1.18 0.49
N ALA A 102 3.36 -0.76 1.32
CA ALA A 102 4.32 0.30 0.98
C ALA A 102 5.09 0.04 -0.33
N TRP A 103 5.39 -1.23 -0.63
CA TRP A 103 6.02 -1.59 -1.91
C TRP A 103 5.10 -1.30 -3.09
N PHE A 104 3.82 -1.68 -2.99
CA PHE A 104 2.82 -1.46 -4.03
C PHE A 104 2.53 0.02 -4.27
N VAL A 105 2.55 0.84 -3.21
CA VAL A 105 2.45 2.30 -3.33
C VAL A 105 3.57 2.84 -4.22
N LYS A 106 4.84 2.48 -3.94
CA LYS A 106 5.98 2.95 -4.75
C LYS A 106 5.89 2.47 -6.20
N GLN A 107 5.49 1.22 -6.41
CA GLN A 107 5.35 0.66 -7.76
C GLN A 107 4.25 1.35 -8.56
N SER A 108 3.09 1.67 -7.96
CA SER A 108 2.01 2.34 -8.69
C SER A 108 2.41 3.75 -9.13
N LEU A 109 3.09 4.50 -8.25
CA LEU A 109 3.62 5.82 -8.58
C LEU A 109 4.67 5.75 -9.69
N LEU A 110 5.62 4.80 -9.58
CA LEU A 110 6.68 4.62 -10.58
C LEU A 110 6.10 4.33 -11.97
N GLU A 111 5.17 3.38 -12.06
CA GLU A 111 4.55 3.03 -13.34
C GLU A 111 3.79 4.20 -13.95
N TYR A 112 3.07 4.97 -13.13
CA TYR A 112 2.35 6.14 -13.61
C TYR A 112 3.31 7.22 -14.12
N LEU A 113 4.39 7.49 -13.37
CA LEU A 113 5.40 8.46 -13.76
C LEU A 113 6.10 8.04 -15.05
N GLN A 114 6.48 6.77 -15.16
CA GLN A 114 7.11 6.22 -16.35
C GLN A 114 6.20 6.34 -17.57
N LYS A 115 4.94 5.94 -17.43
CA LYS A 115 3.98 5.95 -18.54
C LYS A 115 3.66 7.36 -19.06
N ASN A 116 3.56 8.34 -18.17
CA ASN A 116 3.01 9.67 -18.52
C ASN A 116 4.07 10.78 -18.65
N TYR A 117 5.27 10.62 -18.07
CA TYR A 117 6.26 11.70 -18.00
C TYR A 117 7.67 11.32 -18.49
N ILE A 118 8.01 10.03 -18.50
CA ILE A 118 9.38 9.58 -18.87
C ILE A 118 9.38 8.85 -20.20
N SER A 119 8.34 8.08 -20.53
CA SER A 119 8.28 7.38 -21.82
C SER A 119 8.06 8.35 -22.98
N LYS A 120 9.18 8.71 -23.63
CA LYS A 120 9.31 9.02 -25.06
C LYS A 120 10.41 8.16 -25.64
#